data_AF-A0A9E4XK29-F1
#
_entry.id   AF-A0A9E4XK29-F1
#
_cell.length_a   1.000
_cell.length_b   1.000
_cell.length_c   1.000
_cell.angle_alpha   90.00
_cell.angle_beta   90.00
_cell.angle_gamma   90.00
#
_symmetry.space_group_name_H-M   'P 1'
#
loop_
_entity.id
_entity.type
_entity.pdbx_description
1 polymer ?
#
loop_
_entity_poly.entity_id
_entity_poly.type
_entity_poly.pdbx_seq_one_letter_code
_entity_poly.pdbx_strand_id
1 'polypeptide(L)'
;MTTFEYPVVLEPDDNDTIMASVPDVPGVHSYGKDEADAIDHVREALIVMLSAVMDDNEDIPTPGKVGRGKAAVTLPTLVASKLMIYNAMKDQGVTRSELARRLGGKNPTHITRLLNVLHQSRHDQIDEALAVLDQRLVVEAKPTRTVGSNKG
;
A
#
# COMPACT_ATOMS: atom_id res chain seq x y z
N MET A 1 -11.50 -10.33 -0.97
CA MET A 1 -10.07 -10.27 -0.60
C MET A 1 -9.59 -8.89 -1.00
N THR A 2 -9.11 -8.08 -0.05
CA THR A 2 -8.63 -6.73 -0.35
C THR A 2 -7.22 -6.83 -0.93
N THR A 3 -7.01 -6.34 -2.14
CA THR A 3 -5.70 -6.25 -2.78
C THR A 3 -5.39 -4.78 -2.99
N PHE A 4 -4.23 -4.33 -2.50
CA PHE A 4 -3.76 -2.95 -2.67
C PHE A 4 -3.03 -2.82 -4.02
N GLU A 5 -3.83 -2.85 -5.09
CA GLU A 5 -3.38 -2.69 -6.47
C GLU A 5 -4.09 -1.48 -7.06
N TYR A 6 -3.35 -0.38 -7.22
CA TYR A 6 -3.90 0.90 -7.69
C TYR A 6 -3.65 1.06 -9.19
N PRO A 7 -4.67 1.42 -10.00
CA PRO A 7 -4.48 1.74 -11.41
C PRO A 7 -3.53 2.93 -11.57
N VAL A 8 -2.75 2.91 -12.64
CA VAL A 8 -1.86 4.01 -13.02
C VAL A 8 -2.23 4.50 -14.40
N VAL A 9 -2.28 5.83 -14.54
CA VAL A 9 -2.37 6.51 -15.84
C VAL A 9 -0.97 6.99 -16.20
N LEU A 10 -0.50 6.61 -17.40
CA LEU A 10 0.79 6.99 -17.96
C LEU A 10 0.55 7.96 -19.12
N GLU A 11 1.22 9.11 -19.09
CA GLU A 11 1.12 10.16 -20.09
C GLU A 11 2.53 10.64 -20.46
N PRO A 12 2.85 10.83 -21.75
CA PRO A 12 4.09 11.51 -22.14
C PRO A 12 4.13 12.93 -21.55
N ASP A 13 5.30 13.34 -21.09
CA ASP A 13 5.57 14.67 -20.56
C ASP A 13 6.78 15.32 -21.25
N ASP A 14 7.06 16.57 -20.93
CA ASP A 14 8.21 17.31 -21.44
C ASP A 14 9.53 16.57 -21.16
N ASN A 15 10.59 16.90 -21.91
CA ASN A 15 11.94 16.33 -21.79
C ASN A 15 12.01 14.80 -21.99
N ASP A 16 11.16 14.24 -22.86
CA ASP A 16 11.10 12.81 -23.16
C ASP A 16 10.87 11.93 -21.90
N THR A 17 10.11 12.46 -20.94
CA THR A 17 9.73 11.72 -19.71
C THR A 17 8.29 11.21 -19.80
N ILE A 18 7.93 10.32 -18.86
CA ILE A 18 6.58 9.81 -18.69
C ILE A 18 6.09 10.21 -17.32
N MET A 19 4.98 10.95 -17.27
CA MET A 19 4.23 11.21 -16.05
C MET A 19 3.37 9.98 -15.73
N ALA A 20 3.48 9.50 -14.50
CA ALA A 20 2.62 8.47 -13.93
C ALA A 20 1.76 9.08 -12.82
N SER A 21 0.46 8.81 -12.83
CA SER A 21 -0.48 9.28 -11.81
C SER A 21 -1.40 8.17 -11.30
N VAL A 22 -1.85 8.29 -10.04
CA VAL A 22 -2.77 7.35 -9.40
C VAL A 22 -4.14 8.03 -9.22
N PRO A 23 -5.12 7.79 -10.10
CA PRO A 23 -6.38 8.55 -10.10
C PRO A 23 -7.22 8.36 -8.84
N ASP A 24 -7.09 7.22 -8.16
CA ASP A 24 -7.81 6.93 -6.92
C ASP A 24 -7.19 7.63 -5.69
N VAL A 25 -5.99 8.21 -5.84
CA VAL A 25 -5.31 8.96 -4.77
C VAL A 25 -4.89 10.32 -5.32
N PRO A 26 -5.81 11.32 -5.31
CA PRO A 26 -5.55 12.64 -5.87
C PRO A 26 -4.26 13.27 -5.34
N GLY A 27 -3.50 13.88 -6.24
CA GLY A 27 -2.20 14.49 -5.91
C GLY A 27 -1.00 13.53 -6.02
N VAL A 28 -1.22 12.22 -6.13
CA VAL A 28 -0.13 11.26 -6.36
C VAL A 28 0.22 11.20 -7.83
N HIS A 29 1.39 11.73 -8.15
CA HIS A 29 2.02 11.63 -9.46
C HIS A 29 3.54 11.65 -9.31
N SER A 30 4.24 11.11 -10.29
CA SER A 30 5.69 11.19 -10.42
C SER A 30 6.09 11.04 -11.88
N TYR A 31 7.39 11.15 -12.16
CA TYR A 31 7.94 11.12 -13.52
C TYR A 31 9.02 10.05 -13.61
N GLY A 32 9.18 9.46 -14.79
CA GLY A 32 10.28 8.55 -15.07
C GLY A 32 10.77 8.68 -16.49
N LYS A 33 11.97 8.17 -16.75
CA LYS A 33 12.57 8.16 -18.10
C LYS A 33 11.90 7.15 -19.05
N ASP A 34 11.17 6.20 -18.50
CA ASP A 34 10.40 5.17 -19.22
C ASP A 34 9.22 4.71 -18.34
N GLU A 35 8.37 3.83 -18.88
CA GLU A 35 7.16 3.40 -18.17
C GLU A 35 7.47 2.67 -16.86
N ALA A 36 8.53 1.85 -16.83
CA ALA A 36 8.88 1.08 -15.65
C ALA A 36 9.42 1.99 -14.53
N ASP A 37 10.29 2.93 -14.90
CA ASP A 37 10.85 3.96 -14.01
C ASP A 37 9.73 4.85 -13.42
N ALA A 38 8.78 5.29 -14.26
CA ALA A 38 7.66 6.11 -13.82
C ALA A 38 6.72 5.35 -12.87
N ILE A 39 6.48 4.06 -13.12
CA ILE A 39 5.70 3.18 -12.23
C ILE A 39 6.40 2.97 -10.88
N ASP A 40 7.73 2.77 -10.89
CA ASP A 40 8.49 2.60 -9.65
C ASP A 40 8.48 3.89 -8.80
N HIS A 41 8.67 5.06 -9.42
CA HIS A 41 8.62 6.33 -8.71
C HIS A 41 7.20 6.68 -8.21
N VAL A 42 6.16 6.44 -9.01
CA VAL A 42 4.78 6.72 -8.55
C VAL A 42 4.36 5.76 -7.43
N ARG A 43 4.89 4.53 -7.40
CA ARG A 43 4.71 3.61 -6.26
C ARG A 43 5.29 4.21 -4.98
N GLU A 44 6.50 4.76 -5.03
CA GLU A 44 7.11 5.39 -3.86
C GLU A 44 6.30 6.61 -3.39
N ALA A 45 5.89 7.47 -4.33
CA ALA A 45 5.02 8.60 -4.05
C ALA A 45 3.68 8.17 -3.41
N LEU A 46 3.08 7.09 -3.91
CA LEU A 46 1.86 6.51 -3.35
C LEU A 46 2.07 6.05 -1.90
N ILE A 47 3.17 5.34 -1.61
CA ILE A 47 3.45 4.87 -0.24
C ILE A 47 3.62 6.05 0.72
N VAL A 48 4.31 7.12 0.28
CA VAL A 48 4.46 8.34 1.09
C VAL A 48 3.10 9.00 1.34
N MET A 49 2.27 9.14 0.31
CA MET A 49 0.93 9.71 0.47
C MET A 49 0.07 8.88 1.42
N LEU A 50 0.07 7.55 1.29
CA LEU A 50 -0.66 6.65 2.19
C LEU A 50 -0.17 6.76 3.64
N SER A 51 1.14 6.98 3.85
CA SER A 51 1.67 7.26 5.20
C SER A 51 1.09 8.56 5.77
N ALA A 52 0.97 9.61 4.96
CA ALA A 52 0.39 10.87 5.40
C ALA A 52 -1.09 10.72 5.76
N VAL A 53 -1.88 10.02 4.93
CA VAL A 53 -3.29 9.67 5.22
C VAL A 53 -3.43 8.96 6.57
N MET A 54 -2.54 8.00 6.88
CA MET A 54 -2.54 7.31 8.18
C MET A 54 -2.18 8.21 9.36
N ASP A 55 -1.26 9.15 9.15
CA ASP A 55 -0.84 10.11 10.18
C ASP A 55 -1.95 11.14 10.47
N ASP A 56 -2.70 11.53 9.45
CA ASP A 56 -3.89 12.40 9.56
C ASP A 56 -5.14 11.65 10.05
N ASN A 57 -5.01 10.33 10.26
CA ASN A 57 -6.08 9.43 10.71
C ASN A 57 -7.31 9.39 9.77
N GLU A 58 -7.05 9.54 8.47
CA GLU A 58 -8.05 9.51 7.40
C GLU A 58 -8.25 8.09 6.83
N ASP A 59 -9.34 7.90 6.10
CA ASP A 59 -9.63 6.61 5.47
C ASP A 59 -8.68 6.36 4.29
N ILE A 60 -8.10 5.16 4.23
CA ILE A 60 -7.23 4.76 3.13
C ILE A 60 -8.05 4.71 1.82
N PRO A 61 -7.64 5.45 0.77
CA PRO A 61 -8.33 5.41 -0.51
C PRO A 61 -8.40 3.99 -1.07
N THR A 62 -9.60 3.56 -1.47
CA THR A 62 -9.80 2.22 -2.01
C THR A 62 -9.32 2.17 -3.47
N PRO A 63 -8.49 1.19 -3.86
CA PRO A 63 -8.08 1.05 -5.25
C PRO A 63 -9.26 0.76 -6.17
N GLY A 64 -9.31 1.46 -7.30
CA GLY A 64 -10.24 1.25 -8.39
C GLY A 64 -9.92 -0.02 -9.18
N LYS A 65 -10.79 -0.35 -10.14
CA LYS A 65 -10.59 -1.53 -10.99
C LYS A 65 -9.47 -1.29 -11.99
N VAL A 66 -8.46 -2.16 -11.98
CA VAL A 66 -7.44 -2.20 -13.03
C VAL A 66 -8.02 -2.82 -14.31
N GLY A 67 -8.10 -2.02 -15.37
CA GLY A 67 -8.56 -2.48 -16.68
C GLY A 67 -7.58 -3.46 -17.33
N ARG A 68 -8.07 -4.34 -18.21
CA ARG A 68 -7.21 -5.29 -18.94
C ARG A 68 -6.14 -4.53 -19.75
N GLY A 69 -4.88 -4.87 -19.53
CA GLY A 69 -3.74 -4.24 -20.23
C GLY A 69 -3.42 -2.82 -19.76
N LYS A 70 -4.01 -2.34 -18.66
CA LYS A 70 -3.66 -1.06 -18.03
C LYS A 70 -2.56 -1.26 -16.99
N ALA A 71 -1.76 -0.21 -16.80
CA ALA A 71 -0.73 -0.18 -15.77
C ALA A 71 -1.36 -0.11 -14.37
N ALA A 72 -0.65 -0.67 -13.40
CA ALA A 72 -1.03 -0.62 -12.00
C ALA A 72 0.22 -0.71 -11.11
N VAL A 73 0.08 -0.18 -9.90
CA VAL A 73 1.04 -0.36 -8.81
C VAL A 73 0.45 -1.30 -7.80
N THR A 74 1.13 -2.44 -7.59
CA THR A 74 0.89 -3.30 -6.42
C THR A 74 1.78 -2.83 -5.28
N LEU A 75 1.20 -2.57 -4.11
CA LEU A 75 1.98 -2.20 -2.93
C LEU A 75 2.84 -3.37 -2.43
N PRO A 76 4.05 -3.13 -1.92
CA PRO A 76 4.84 -4.15 -1.24
C PRO A 76 4.05 -4.81 -0.11
N THR A 77 4.21 -6.12 0.08
CA THR A 77 3.43 -6.90 1.06
C THR A 77 3.45 -6.29 2.45
N LEU A 78 4.61 -5.81 2.93
CA LEU A 78 4.73 -5.21 4.26
C LEU A 78 3.94 -3.90 4.39
N VAL A 79 3.90 -3.08 3.34
CA VAL A 79 3.08 -1.85 3.31
C VAL A 79 1.60 -2.24 3.36
N ALA A 80 1.17 -3.15 2.48
CA ALA A 80 -0.20 -3.64 2.45
C ALA A 80 -0.66 -4.21 3.80
N SER A 81 0.18 -5.02 4.46
CA SER A 81 -0.12 -5.57 5.78
C SER A 81 -0.31 -4.50 6.87
N LYS A 82 0.48 -3.43 6.84
CA LYS A 82 0.31 -2.32 7.78
C LYS A 82 -0.95 -1.50 7.53
N LEU A 83 -1.32 -1.31 6.27
CA LEU A 83 -2.61 -0.71 5.90
C LEU A 83 -3.78 -1.59 6.38
N MET A 84 -3.65 -2.92 6.33
CA MET A 84 -4.66 -3.83 6.87
C MET A 84 -4.81 -3.70 8.40
N ILE A 85 -3.70 -3.55 9.14
CA ILE A 85 -3.75 -3.28 10.59
C ILE A 85 -4.49 -1.96 10.84
N TYR A 86 -4.14 -0.90 10.10
CA TYR A 86 -4.76 0.41 10.26
C TYR A 86 -6.25 0.41 9.94
N ASN A 87 -6.65 -0.20 8.83
CA ASN A 87 -8.07 -0.34 8.46
C ASN A 87 -8.84 -1.16 9.52
N ALA A 88 -8.27 -2.26 10.01
CA ALA A 88 -8.90 -3.05 11.07
C ALA A 88 -9.05 -2.26 12.39
N MET A 89 -8.07 -1.42 12.73
CA MET A 89 -8.19 -0.51 13.87
C MET A 89 -9.34 0.49 13.67
N LYS A 90 -9.41 1.12 12.49
CA LYS A 90 -10.46 2.06 12.11
C LYS A 90 -11.85 1.42 12.17
N ASP A 91 -12.02 0.24 11.56
CA ASP A 91 -13.28 -0.51 11.53
C ASP A 91 -13.77 -0.89 12.93
N GLN A 92 -12.85 -1.19 13.85
CA GLN A 92 -13.16 -1.60 15.23
C GLN A 92 -13.16 -0.44 16.23
N GLY A 93 -12.85 0.79 15.80
CA GLY A 93 -12.68 1.94 16.71
C GLY A 93 -11.52 1.78 17.70
N VAL A 94 -10.47 1.02 17.35
CA VAL A 94 -9.30 0.77 18.20
C VAL A 94 -8.30 1.90 18.06
N THR A 95 -7.98 2.56 19.18
CA THR A 95 -6.96 3.61 19.23
C THR A 95 -5.54 3.02 19.29
N ARG A 96 -4.52 3.85 19.04
CA ARG A 96 -3.10 3.45 19.21
C ARG A 96 -2.79 2.98 20.65
N SER A 97 -3.38 3.64 21.66
CA SER A 97 -3.20 3.26 23.07
C SER A 97 -3.90 1.95 23.41
N GLU A 98 -5.07 1.70 22.83
CA GLU A 98 -5.76 0.42 22.99
C GLU A 98 -5.01 -0.71 22.30
N LEU A 99 -4.48 -0.50 21.09
CA LEU A 99 -3.63 -1.48 20.41
C LEU A 99 -2.39 -1.81 21.27
N ALA A 100 -1.73 -0.80 21.85
CA ALA A 100 -0.62 -1.00 22.78
C ALA A 100 -1.00 -1.91 23.95
N ARG A 101 -2.16 -1.69 24.55
CA ARG A 101 -2.69 -2.48 25.67
C ARG A 101 -2.93 -3.93 25.24
N ARG A 102 -3.57 -4.15 24.09
CA ARG A 102 -3.85 -5.50 23.56
C ARG A 102 -2.57 -6.28 23.24
N LEU A 103 -1.50 -5.59 22.81
CA LEU A 103 -0.18 -6.18 22.54
C LEU A 103 0.68 -6.39 23.81
N GLY A 104 0.07 -6.42 24.99
CA GLY A 104 0.78 -6.65 26.25
C GLY A 104 1.49 -5.41 26.79
N GLY A 105 0.99 -4.21 26.50
CA GLY A 105 1.53 -2.95 27.00
C GLY A 105 2.81 -2.49 26.27
N LYS A 106 2.91 -2.74 24.96
CA LYS A 106 4.04 -2.24 24.14
C LYS A 106 4.13 -0.71 24.25
N ASN A 107 5.35 -0.19 24.20
CA ASN A 107 5.56 1.25 24.30
C ASN A 107 5.00 2.02 23.08
N PRO A 108 4.73 3.33 23.22
CA PRO A 108 4.17 4.14 22.14
C PRO A 108 5.04 4.16 20.87
N THR A 109 6.37 4.19 21.02
CA THR A 109 7.30 4.18 19.88
C THR A 109 7.16 2.92 19.03
N HIS A 110 6.95 1.76 19.66
CA HIS A 110 6.74 0.50 18.95
C HIS A 110 5.44 0.54 18.13
N ILE A 111 4.36 1.08 18.69
CA ILE A 111 3.09 1.24 17.98
C ILE A 111 3.21 2.23 16.82
N THR A 112 3.85 3.37 17.02
CA THR A 112 4.09 4.34 15.94
C THR A 112 4.88 3.72 14.78
N ARG A 113 5.91 2.91 15.07
CA ARG A 113 6.69 2.21 14.03
C ARG A 113 5.90 1.11 13.33
N LEU A 114 5.06 0.40 14.06
CA LEU A 114 4.16 -0.63 13.51
C LEU A 114 3.17 0.00 12.51
N LEU A 115 2.63 1.16 12.85
CA LEU A 115 1.66 1.90 12.03
C LEU A 115 2.29 2.89 11.04
N ASN A 116 3.62 2.89 10.87
CA ASN A 116 4.29 3.68 9.85
C ASN A 116 4.71 2.75 8.69
N VAL A 117 4.12 2.94 7.52
CA VAL A 117 4.39 2.12 6.32
C VAL A 117 5.81 2.30 5.76
N LEU A 118 6.47 3.42 6.06
CA LEU A 118 7.86 3.69 5.68
C LEU A 118 8.88 3.05 6.64
N HIS A 119 8.43 2.57 7.80
CA HIS A 119 9.30 1.91 8.77
C HIS A 119 9.34 0.40 8.52
N GLN A 120 10.51 -0.23 8.64
CA GLN A 120 10.62 -1.69 8.56
C GLN A 120 9.98 -2.38 9.77
N SER A 121 9.30 -3.49 9.55
CA SER A 121 8.72 -4.31 10.62
C SER A 121 8.93 -5.78 10.31
N ARG A 122 9.05 -6.58 11.36
CA ARG A 122 9.12 -8.03 11.21
C ARG A 122 7.71 -8.59 11.01
N HIS A 123 7.60 -9.68 10.26
CA HIS A 123 6.30 -10.31 9.99
C HIS A 123 5.62 -10.84 11.24
N ASP A 124 6.36 -11.33 12.23
CA ASP A 124 5.79 -11.79 13.51
C ASP A 124 5.05 -10.67 14.26
N GLN A 125 5.53 -9.43 14.19
CA GLN A 125 4.86 -8.25 14.77
C GLN A 125 3.57 -7.89 14.03
N ILE A 126 3.54 -8.11 12.71
CA ILE A 126 2.35 -7.90 11.89
C ILE A 126 1.29 -8.95 12.25
N ASP A 127 1.69 -10.22 12.37
CA ASP A 127 0.79 -11.30 12.73
C ASP A 127 0.21 -11.12 14.14
N GLU A 128 1.04 -10.74 15.13
CA GLU A 128 0.58 -10.40 16.48
C GLU A 128 -0.45 -9.26 16.46
N ALA A 129 -0.18 -8.19 15.70
CA ALA A 129 -1.07 -7.03 15.62
C ALA A 129 -2.42 -7.37 14.97
N LEU A 130 -2.41 -8.15 13.89
CA LEU A 130 -3.64 -8.61 13.25
C LEU A 130 -4.42 -9.56 14.17
N ALA A 131 -3.73 -10.45 14.89
CA ALA A 131 -4.38 -11.41 15.78
C ALA A 131 -5.15 -10.72 16.92
N VAL A 132 -4.60 -9.67 17.52
CA VAL A 132 -5.31 -8.89 18.57
C VAL A 132 -6.42 -7.98 18.03
N LEU A 133 -6.54 -7.91 16.71
CA LEU A 133 -7.63 -7.27 15.96
C LEU A 133 -8.55 -8.32 15.33
N ASP A 134 -8.52 -9.59 15.79
CA ASP A 134 -9.34 -10.68 15.26
C ASP A 134 -9.20 -10.89 13.73
N GLN A 135 -8.03 -10.55 13.20
CA GLN A 135 -7.65 -10.72 11.79
C GLN A 135 -6.49 -11.70 11.65
N ARG A 136 -6.29 -12.23 10.45
CA ARG A 136 -5.09 -12.99 10.08
C ARG A 136 -4.70 -12.72 8.64
N LEU A 137 -3.40 -12.66 8.37
CA LEU A 137 -2.90 -12.56 7.01
C LEU A 137 -2.96 -13.93 6.33
N VAL A 138 -3.39 -13.96 5.07
CA VAL A 138 -3.30 -15.12 4.20
C VAL A 138 -2.47 -14.71 3.00
N VAL A 139 -1.46 -15.52 2.66
CA VAL A 139 -0.53 -15.23 1.57
C VAL A 139 -0.84 -16.08 0.35
N GLU A 140 -0.83 -15.44 -0.81
CA GLU A 140 -0.96 -16.07 -2.13
C GLU A 140 0.15 -15.52 -3.03
N ALA A 141 0.80 -16.40 -3.80
CA ALA A 141 1.77 -15.99 -4.81
C ALA A 141 1.10 -15.91 -6.19
N LYS A 142 1.35 -14.83 -6.92
CA LYS A 142 0.86 -14.64 -8.30
C LYS A 142 2.04 -14.49 -9.27
N PRO A 143 1.94 -15.00 -10.51
CA PRO A 143 2.94 -14.74 -11.54
C PRO A 143 3.05 -13.25 -11.86
N THR A 144 4.27 -12.74 -12.00
CA THR A 144 4.55 -11.32 -12.26
C THR A 144 4.24 -10.91 -13.72
N ARG A 145 3.93 -11.87 -14.61
CA ARG A 145 3.50 -11.68 -16.01
C ARG A 145 2.96 -13.00 -16.59
N THR A 146 1.78 -12.98 -17.21
CA THR A 146 1.37 -14.04 -18.15
C THR A 146 2.02 -13.71 -19.49
N VAL A 147 3.00 -14.51 -19.92
CA VAL A 147 3.54 -14.42 -21.28
C VAL A 147 2.38 -14.63 -22.24
N GLY A 148 2.00 -13.57 -22.96
CA GLY A 148 1.22 -13.70 -24.17
C GLY A 148 2.05 -14.49 -25.16
N SER A 149 1.80 -15.79 -25.25
CA SER A 149 2.21 -16.59 -26.41
C SER A 149 1.42 -16.09 -27.60
N ASN A 150 1.91 -15.05 -28.26
CA ASN A 150 1.50 -14.75 -29.62
C ASN A 150 2.49 -15.49 -30.55
N LYS A 151 2.24 -16.78 -30.75
CA LYS A 151 2.65 -17.46 -31.98
C LYS A 151 1.44 -17.48 -32.89
N GLY A 152 1.46 -16.65 -33.91
CA GLY A 152 0.51 -16.60 -35.01
C GLY A 152 1.18 -15.87 -36.17
#